data_AF-A0A6J4NUI7-F1
#
_entry.id   AF-A0A6J4NUI7-F1
#
_cell.length_a   1.000
_cell.length_b   1.000
_cell.length_c   1.000
_cell.angle_alpha   90.00
_cell.angle_beta   90.00
_cell.angle_gamma   90.00
#
_symmetry.space_group_name_H-M   'P 1'
#
loop_
_entity.id
_entity.type
_entity.pdbx_description
1 polymer ?
#
loop_
_entity_poly.entity_id
_entity_poly.type
_entity_poly.pdbx_seq_one_letter_code
_entity_poly.pdbx_strand_id
1 'polypeptide(L)'
;MPAVQHMKWYGWGVEGVSFHHEDKPALRPFVQEIIDLDLDTPPGRQVQLSDLDIPAPMIGDELLAELRGVVGEENLVSEDEDRVVHTYGKSIRDLMRLRGGDLPRVPDVVVYPADEDEV
;
A
#
# COMPACT_ATOMS: atom_id res chain seq x y z
N MET A 1 5.19 -0.16 -16.51
CA MET A 1 4.21 -0.16 -15.41
C MET A 1 2.91 -0.69 -15.97
N PRO A 2 2.48 -1.89 -15.55
CA PRO A 2 1.20 -2.43 -15.94
C PRO A 2 0.09 -1.48 -15.47
N ALA A 3 -1.02 -1.39 -16.20
CA ALA A 3 -2.08 -0.40 -15.98
C ALA A 3 -2.97 -0.70 -14.74
N VAL A 4 -2.47 -1.47 -13.78
CA VAL A 4 -3.23 -1.93 -12.61
C VAL A 4 -3.30 -0.80 -11.59
N GLN A 5 -4.52 -0.32 -11.32
CA GLN A 5 -4.75 0.67 -10.28
C GLN A 5 -4.79 0.00 -8.90
N HIS A 6 -3.98 0.52 -7.98
CA HIS A 6 -3.93 0.05 -6.59
C HIS A 6 -4.70 0.97 -5.65
N MET A 7 -5.14 0.41 -4.53
CA MET A 7 -5.57 1.23 -3.40
C MET A 7 -4.37 1.93 -2.77
N LYS A 8 -4.62 3.02 -2.04
CA LYS A 8 -3.62 3.68 -1.17
C LYS A 8 -2.78 2.64 -0.44
N TRP A 9 -1.45 2.69 -0.58
CA TRP A 9 -0.57 1.73 0.09
C TRP A 9 -0.86 1.74 1.61
N TYR A 10 -0.97 2.93 2.19
CA TYR A 10 -1.19 3.18 3.63
C TYR A 10 -2.66 3.11 4.08
N GLY A 11 -3.62 2.69 3.25
CA GLY A 11 -5.03 2.81 3.61
C GLY A 11 -6.02 2.10 2.69
N TRP A 12 -7.25 2.58 2.73
CA TRP A 12 -8.37 2.05 1.94
C TRP A 12 -8.77 3.03 0.82
N GLY A 13 -9.13 2.48 -0.34
CA GLY A 13 -9.67 3.24 -1.46
C GLY A 13 -8.61 3.88 -2.36
N VAL A 14 -9.08 4.76 -3.24
CA VAL A 14 -8.29 5.38 -4.32
C VAL A 14 -7.42 6.52 -3.78
N GLU A 15 -6.21 6.67 -4.31
CA GLU A 15 -5.34 7.79 -3.99
C GLU A 15 -6.02 9.14 -4.28
N GLY A 16 -5.80 10.14 -3.43
CA GLY A 16 -6.47 11.43 -3.52
C GLY A 16 -7.93 11.48 -3.04
N VAL A 17 -8.57 10.35 -2.76
CA VAL A 17 -9.94 10.31 -2.19
C VAL A 17 -9.88 10.09 -0.69
N SER A 18 -10.23 11.08 0.12
CA SER A 18 -10.14 11.01 1.58
C SER A 18 -11.43 11.44 2.29
N PHE A 19 -11.60 10.98 3.52
CA PHE A 19 -12.68 11.43 4.40
C PHE A 19 -12.31 12.78 5.01
N HIS A 20 -13.24 13.73 4.95
CA HIS A 20 -13.16 15.04 5.59
C HIS A 20 -14.33 15.11 6.58
N HIS A 21 -14.08 15.44 7.85
CA HIS A 21 -15.15 15.50 8.85
C HIS A 21 -15.81 16.88 8.88
N GLU A 22 -15.15 17.90 8.35
CA GLU A 22 -15.55 19.30 8.38
C GLU A 22 -16.87 19.55 7.64
N ASP A 23 -17.18 18.71 6.64
CA ASP A 23 -18.43 18.75 5.90
C ASP A 23 -19.53 17.84 6.50
N LYS A 24 -19.27 17.18 7.64
CA LYS A 24 -20.22 16.29 8.35
C LYS A 24 -20.56 16.84 9.75
N PRO A 25 -21.49 17.81 9.86
CA PRO A 25 -21.73 18.54 11.11
C PRO A 25 -22.19 17.67 12.29
N ALA A 26 -22.86 16.54 12.03
CA ALA A 26 -23.33 15.63 13.08
C ALA A 26 -22.24 14.67 13.59
N LEU A 27 -21.15 14.46 12.84
CA LEU A 27 -20.13 13.47 13.19
C LEU A 27 -19.34 13.89 14.43
N ARG A 28 -18.93 15.15 14.48
CA ARG A 28 -18.12 15.68 15.57
C ARG A 28 -18.77 15.55 16.94
N PRO A 29 -20.00 16.07 17.18
CA PRO A 29 -20.64 15.91 18.49
C PRO A 29 -20.82 14.45 18.85
N PHE A 30 -21.14 13.58 17.88
CA PHE A 30 -21.26 12.15 18.09
C PHE A 30 -19.93 11.51 18.53
N VAL A 31 -18.82 11.82 17.88
CA VAL A 31 -17.50 11.27 18.25
C VAL A 31 -17.06 11.76 19.64
N GLN A 32 -17.27 13.04 19.96
CA GLN A 32 -17.00 13.59 21.29
C GLN A 32 -17.83 12.87 22.36
N GLU A 33 -19.12 12.64 22.11
CA GLU A 33 -20.01 11.99 23.08
C GLU A 33 -19.63 10.52 23.32
N ILE A 34 -19.30 9.77 22.26
CA ILE A 34 -19.15 8.32 22.35
C ILE A 34 -17.74 7.90 22.80
N ILE A 35 -16.70 8.62 22.36
CA ILE A 35 -15.30 8.25 22.64
C ILE A 35 -14.44 9.40 23.18
N ASP A 36 -15.03 10.55 23.54
CA ASP A 36 -14.34 11.71 24.13
C ASP A 36 -13.15 12.23 23.30
N LEU A 37 -13.27 12.15 21.97
CA LEU A 37 -12.23 12.55 21.04
C LEU A 37 -12.56 13.89 20.37
N ASP A 38 -11.68 14.88 20.57
CA ASP A 38 -11.76 16.18 19.89
C ASP A 38 -11.21 16.09 18.46
N LEU A 39 -12.10 16.18 17.47
CA LEU A 39 -11.76 16.14 16.04
C LEU A 39 -11.12 17.45 15.51
N ASP A 40 -11.04 18.53 16.29
CA ASP A 40 -10.24 19.72 15.92
C ASP A 40 -8.75 19.55 16.22
N THR A 41 -8.39 18.53 17.00
CA THR A 41 -6.98 18.25 17.26
C THR A 41 -6.32 17.89 15.92
N PRO A 42 -5.25 18.61 15.51
CA PRO A 42 -4.58 18.34 14.25
C PRO A 42 -4.10 16.89 14.18
N PRO A 43 -4.32 16.18 13.05
CA PRO A 43 -3.88 14.81 12.93
C PRO A 43 -2.35 14.74 13.01
N GLY A 44 -1.85 13.60 13.47
CA GLY A 44 -0.43 13.28 13.38
C GLY A 44 0.07 13.29 11.94
N ARG A 45 1.39 13.48 11.77
CA ARG A 45 2.04 13.45 10.46
C ARG A 45 1.78 12.09 9.80
N GLN A 46 1.28 12.12 8.56
CA GLN A 46 1.20 10.92 7.73
C GLN A 46 2.61 10.43 7.39
N VAL A 47 2.84 9.12 7.52
CA VAL A 47 4.11 8.50 7.14
C VAL A 47 4.20 8.49 5.61
N GLN A 48 5.33 8.97 5.09
CA GLN A 48 5.61 8.95 3.67
C GLN A 48 6.24 7.60 3.29
N LEU A 49 6.02 7.13 2.06
CA LEU A 49 6.63 5.88 1.60
C LEU A 49 8.17 5.94 1.68
N SER A 50 8.75 7.11 1.37
CA SER A 50 10.19 7.38 1.48
C SER A 50 10.75 7.33 2.90
N ASP A 51 9.89 7.35 3.93
CA ASP A 51 10.31 7.24 5.32
C ASP A 51 10.40 5.78 5.78
N LEU A 52 9.94 4.82 4.97
CA LEU A 52 9.96 3.40 5.30
C LEU A 52 11.34 2.80 5.01
N ASP A 53 11.79 1.94 5.91
CA ASP A 53 12.93 1.05 5.65
C ASP A 53 12.42 -0.19 4.90
N ILE A 54 12.46 -0.13 3.57
CA ILE A 54 11.95 -1.19 2.69
C ILE A 54 13.10 -2.15 2.37
N PRO A 55 12.99 -3.45 2.73
CA PRO A 55 14.04 -4.41 2.42
C PRO A 55 14.32 -4.49 0.91
N ALA A 56 15.60 -4.52 0.53
CA ALA A 56 16.00 -4.71 -0.85
C ALA A 56 15.51 -6.07 -1.40
N PRO A 57 15.17 -6.16 -2.70
CA PRO A 57 14.85 -7.44 -3.33
C PRO A 57 16.01 -8.45 -3.21
N MET A 58 15.69 -9.71 -2.92
CA MET A 58 16.64 -10.82 -2.83
C MET A 58 16.60 -11.77 -4.05
N ILE A 59 15.89 -11.39 -5.12
CA ILE A 59 15.78 -12.19 -6.34
C ILE A 59 17.08 -12.17 -7.16
N GLY A 60 17.49 -13.34 -7.66
CA GLY A 60 18.68 -13.45 -8.53
C GLY A 60 18.38 -13.13 -9.99
N ASP A 61 19.41 -12.67 -10.72
CA ASP A 61 19.29 -12.24 -12.13
C ASP A 61 18.73 -13.31 -13.07
N GLU A 62 19.06 -14.59 -12.82
CA GLU A 62 18.59 -15.72 -13.62
C GLU A 62 17.06 -15.87 -13.55
N LEU A 63 16.50 -15.97 -12.34
CA LEU A 63 15.05 -16.05 -12.14
C LEU A 63 14.34 -14.79 -12.62
N LEU A 64 14.95 -13.61 -12.41
CA LEU A 64 14.40 -12.35 -12.91
C LEU A 64 14.30 -12.35 -14.45
N ALA A 65 15.32 -12.89 -15.14
CA ALA A 65 15.32 -13.02 -16.59
C ALA A 65 14.28 -14.05 -17.09
N GLU A 66 14.12 -15.17 -16.39
CA GLU A 66 13.10 -16.16 -16.72
C GLU A 66 11.69 -15.60 -16.60
N LEU A 67 11.36 -14.96 -15.47
CA LEU A 67 10.04 -14.34 -15.25
C LEU A 67 9.73 -13.27 -16.31
N ARG A 68 10.72 -12.41 -16.60
CA ARG A 68 10.62 -11.40 -17.68
C ARG A 68 10.38 -12.05 -19.05
N GLY A 69 10.98 -13.21 -19.31
CA GLY A 69 10.78 -13.95 -20.55
C GLY A 69 9.37 -14.51 -20.71
N VAL A 70 8.68 -14.79 -19.61
CA VAL A 70 7.29 -15.27 -19.61
C VAL A 70 6.31 -14.12 -19.81
N VAL A 71 6.37 -13.09 -18.96
CA VAL A 71 5.33 -12.04 -18.92
C VAL A 71 5.65 -10.77 -19.71
N GLY A 72 6.89 -10.62 -20.18
CA GLY A 72 7.39 -9.37 -20.77
C GLY A 72 7.91 -8.36 -19.74
N GLU A 73 8.65 -7.35 -20.21
CA GLU A 73 9.26 -6.31 -19.35
C GLU A 73 8.20 -5.47 -18.66
N GLU A 74 7.11 -5.16 -19.36
CA GLU A 74 6.05 -4.26 -18.91
C GLU A 74 5.22 -4.81 -17.75
N ASN A 75 5.21 -6.13 -17.57
CA ASN A 75 4.39 -6.87 -16.60
C ASN A 75 5.22 -7.38 -15.40
N LEU A 76 6.48 -7.00 -15.31
CA LEU A 76 7.36 -7.30 -14.20
C LEU A 76 7.78 -5.99 -13.54
N VAL A 77 7.49 -5.83 -12.25
CA VAL A 77 7.85 -4.62 -11.48
C VAL A 77 8.55 -4.97 -10.18
N SER A 78 9.54 -4.16 -9.81
CA SER A 78 10.34 -4.32 -8.59
C SER A 78 10.54 -3.01 -7.83
N GLU A 79 9.79 -1.97 -8.18
CA GLU A 79 9.84 -0.70 -7.46
C GLU A 79 9.22 -0.84 -6.06
N ASP A 80 9.72 -0.06 -5.11
CA ASP A 80 9.35 -0.19 -3.71
C ASP A 80 7.86 0.00 -3.45
N GLU A 81 7.21 0.96 -4.14
CA GLU A 81 5.78 1.18 -4.02
C GLU A 81 4.97 -0.05 -4.46
N ASP A 82 5.29 -0.60 -5.63
CA ASP A 82 4.64 -1.80 -6.16
C ASP A 82 4.80 -2.99 -5.21
N ARG A 83 5.99 -3.16 -4.63
CA ARG A 83 6.24 -4.26 -3.69
C ARG A 83 5.52 -4.05 -2.37
N VAL A 84 5.45 -2.81 -1.87
CA VAL A 84 4.75 -2.48 -0.61
C VAL A 84 3.24 -2.67 -0.73
N VAL A 85 2.61 -2.26 -1.84
CA VAL A 85 1.16 -2.45 -2.01
C VAL A 85 0.75 -3.93 -2.06
N HIS A 86 1.67 -4.84 -2.42
CA HIS A 86 1.48 -6.29 -2.43
C HIS A 86 1.98 -7.01 -1.17
N THR A 87 2.46 -6.28 -0.14
CA THR A 87 2.99 -6.91 1.09
C THR A 87 1.90 -7.31 2.07
N TYR A 88 0.90 -6.45 2.25
CA TYR A 88 -0.12 -6.60 3.28
C TYR A 88 -1.54 -6.45 2.72
N GLY A 89 -2.50 -7.07 3.41
CA GLY A 89 -3.92 -6.82 3.20
C GLY A 89 -4.38 -5.49 3.79
N LYS A 90 -5.71 -5.34 3.93
CA LYS A 90 -6.35 -4.12 4.46
C LYS A 90 -7.01 -4.34 5.83
N SER A 91 -6.55 -5.34 6.59
CA SER A 91 -7.00 -5.52 7.97
C SER A 91 -6.46 -4.40 8.87
N ILE A 92 -7.09 -4.18 10.04
CA ILE A 92 -6.60 -3.19 11.01
C ILE A 92 -5.14 -3.48 11.39
N ARG A 93 -4.82 -4.74 11.69
CA ARG A 93 -3.46 -5.16 12.04
C ARG A 93 -2.46 -4.81 10.95
N ASP A 94 -2.80 -5.12 9.70
CA ASP A 94 -1.95 -4.88 8.54
C ASP A 94 -1.68 -3.39 8.34
N LEU A 95 -2.74 -2.57 8.39
CA LEU A 95 -2.62 -1.11 8.24
C LEU A 95 -1.81 -0.49 9.38
N MET A 96 -1.93 -1.00 10.61
CA MET A 96 -1.12 -0.52 11.73
C MET A 96 0.36 -0.88 11.57
N ARG A 97 0.67 -2.10 11.16
CA ARG A 97 2.06 -2.53 10.89
C ARG A 97 2.69 -1.71 9.78
N LEU A 98 1.96 -1.56 8.67
CA LEU A 98 2.42 -0.80 7.51
C LEU A 98 2.67 0.68 7.84
N ARG A 99 1.75 1.33 8.56
CA ARG A 99 1.93 2.72 9.02
C ARG A 99 3.00 2.87 10.10
N GLY A 100 3.33 1.79 10.81
CA GLY A 100 4.43 1.73 11.76
C GLY A 100 5.79 1.39 11.13
N GLY A 101 5.84 1.13 9.81
CA GLY A 101 7.06 0.70 9.12
C GLY A 101 7.51 -0.73 9.42
N ASP A 102 6.62 -1.59 9.95
CA ASP A 102 6.93 -2.99 10.22
C ASP A 102 6.79 -3.83 8.93
N LEU A 103 7.88 -3.87 8.16
CA LEU A 103 8.01 -4.57 6.88
C LEU A 103 9.12 -5.64 6.93
N PRO A 104 8.98 -6.71 7.74
CA PRO A 104 10.04 -7.69 7.92
C PRO A 104 10.28 -8.54 6.66
N ARG A 105 9.28 -8.61 5.77
CA ARG A 105 9.36 -9.22 4.45
C ARG A 105 8.43 -8.47 3.51
N VAL A 106 8.93 -8.18 2.32
CA VAL A 106 8.24 -7.54 1.20
C VAL A 106 8.52 -8.41 -0.03
N PRO A 107 7.59 -8.62 -0.98
CA PRO A 107 7.86 -9.34 -2.23
C PRO A 107 9.12 -8.81 -2.92
N ASP A 108 9.91 -9.65 -3.57
CA ASP A 108 11.11 -9.18 -4.30
C ASP A 108 10.73 -8.53 -5.63
N VAL A 109 9.72 -9.11 -6.28
CA VAL A 109 9.18 -8.70 -7.57
C VAL A 109 7.68 -8.97 -7.58
N VAL A 110 6.93 -8.18 -8.34
CA VAL A 110 5.51 -8.40 -8.62
C VAL A 110 5.37 -8.66 -10.12
N VAL A 111 4.61 -9.71 -10.44
CA VAL A 111 4.38 -10.18 -11.81
C VAL A 111 2.89 -10.04 -12.12
N TYR A 112 2.56 -9.54 -13.31
CA TYR A 112 1.20 -9.34 -13.79
C TYR A 112 0.96 -10.15 -15.06
N PRO A 113 0.62 -11.46 -14.94
CA PRO A 113 0.28 -12.30 -16.08
C PRO A 113 -0.88 -11.71 -16.89
N ALA A 114 -0.79 -11.73 -18.22
CA ALA A 114 -1.81 -11.25 -19.13
C ALA A 114 -2.94 -12.27 -19.36
N ASP A 115 -2.64 -13.57 -19.24
CA ASP A 115 -3.58 -14.67 -19.41
C ASP A 115 -3.21 -15.88 -18.53
N GLU A 116 -3.96 -16.98 -18.70
CA GLU A 116 -3.81 -18.21 -17.92
C GLU A 116 -2.54 -19.00 -18.28
N ASP A 117 -2.02 -18.89 -19.51
CA ASP A 117 -0.83 -19.63 -19.93
C ASP A 117 0.44 -19.04 -19.27
N GLU A 118 0.39 -17.78 -18.83
CA GLU A 118 1.47 -17.09 -18.11
C GLU A 118 1.49 -17.35 -16.58
N VAL A 119 0.54 -18.11 -16.01
CA VAL A 119 0.41 -18.42 -14.56
C VAL A 119 0.98 -19.80 -14.21
#